data_AF-L2FHA8-F1
#
_entry.id   AF-L2FHA8-F1
#
_cell.length_a   1.000
_cell.length_b   1.000
_cell.length_c   1.000
_cell.angle_alpha   90.00
_cell.angle_beta   90.00
_cell.angle_gamma   90.00
#
_symmetry.space_group_name_H-M   'P 1'
#
loop_
_entity.id
_entity.type
_entity.pdbx_description
1 polymer ?
#
loop_
_entity_poly.entity_id
_entity_poly.type
_entity_poly.pdbx_seq_one_letter_code
_entity_poly.pdbx_strand_id
1 'polypeptide(L)'
;MPDEKTPTSPQWDTFQRLCHNTQIVASDLSATIDKKRHTLHISSEFQFAAADHLCAQPVNQPGRFDAEIASCVVHGSIPQCIDGTFYRIICDFVFANRNGHDVWINGDGAVNAWRISNGVVDFKQKFVRTPRFILERAARKPLWGTYRNPYAGDPRVFDQVQSTGNTHVQWWQKKLLVLKEDSPPLLVDPDTLDTIGVYDFEGQMTAKTFCAHPKTDVSTGEMLGFGMEAAGLGSNDLAYYRFSKEGKLLDECWIKTPVVTWTHDMAATDNYVIFGMTPHEFDLKHMKEANGTHFRRNPFLANHFGVLPRRGPKPEDVRWFTSLKNHYWGHVSNHFEGNDGCIYIDTFLHDTDALGVFPTQHPELESAHNPGQRPPVGKFVRFKIDPTAETTEMEPPKIISDVAGEMARCDDRYTTKPYNHAFGSGGPTPRGFGAVLHIDIAAGTTKMWNAGPDVTVGEPCFVPRSADAPEADGFLVVSCRDHTTTLGNLVILDTRDITAGPVSIIQLPFRIREGVHGNWVPASDFASRKPLVDYAGVTPSLLKEFGTGAPFPYNDLATRAVKMR
;
A
#
# COMPACT_ATOMS: atom_id res chain seq x y z
N MET A 1 24.88 -24.08 -61.50
CA MET A 1 25.94 -24.01 -60.48
C MET A 1 26.27 -22.55 -60.25
N PRO A 2 25.89 -22.05 -59.07
CA PRO A 2 26.90 -21.52 -58.16
C PRO A 2 26.79 -22.12 -56.76
N ASP A 3 27.93 -22.16 -56.08
CA ASP A 3 28.22 -22.89 -54.86
C ASP A 3 27.41 -22.45 -53.63
N GLU A 4 26.98 -23.46 -52.85
CA GLU A 4 26.39 -23.35 -51.54
C GLU A 4 27.38 -22.76 -50.52
N LYS A 5 26.98 -21.69 -49.83
CA LYS A 5 27.66 -21.20 -48.63
C LYS A 5 27.15 -21.96 -47.41
N THR A 6 28.03 -22.71 -46.78
CA THR A 6 27.86 -23.35 -45.47
C THR A 6 27.66 -22.29 -44.37
N PRO A 7 26.82 -22.52 -43.34
CA PRO A 7 26.71 -21.60 -42.21
C PRO A 7 27.96 -21.70 -41.33
N THR A 8 28.55 -20.56 -40.98
CA THR A 8 29.60 -20.45 -39.97
C THR A 8 29.05 -20.81 -38.59
N SER A 9 29.68 -21.78 -37.91
CA SER A 9 29.43 -22.08 -36.49
C SER A 9 29.59 -20.82 -35.62
N PRO A 10 28.77 -20.63 -34.58
CA PRO A 10 28.86 -19.47 -33.71
C PRO A 10 30.15 -19.50 -32.87
N GLN A 11 30.73 -18.31 -32.63
CA GLN A 11 32.00 -17.98 -31.97
C GLN A 11 32.19 -18.47 -30.50
N TRP A 12 31.43 -19.44 -30.03
CA TRP A 12 31.53 -19.98 -28.66
C TRP A 12 32.43 -21.22 -28.55
N ASP A 13 32.77 -21.87 -29.67
CA ASP A 13 33.61 -23.08 -29.68
C ASP A 13 35.11 -22.81 -29.49
N THR A 14 35.55 -21.55 -29.43
CA THR A 14 36.96 -21.14 -29.28
C THR A 14 37.39 -20.80 -27.85
N PHE A 15 36.54 -20.98 -26.83
CA PHE A 15 36.98 -20.82 -25.46
C PHE A 15 37.85 -22.01 -25.02
N GLN A 16 39.15 -21.79 -24.83
CA GLN A 16 40.04 -22.73 -24.16
C GLN A 16 39.48 -23.06 -22.77
N ARG A 17 39.15 -24.34 -22.53
CA ARG A 17 38.79 -24.83 -21.20
C ARG A 17 40.02 -24.72 -20.29
N LEU A 18 39.99 -23.75 -19.37
CA LEU A 18 40.95 -23.59 -18.28
C LEU A 18 40.80 -24.71 -17.25
N CYS A 19 41.20 -25.94 -17.56
CA CYS A 19 41.40 -26.98 -16.54
C CYS A 19 42.35 -28.07 -17.03
N HIS A 20 43.66 -27.80 -17.11
CA HIS A 20 44.68 -28.84 -17.02
C HIS A 20 45.61 -28.45 -15.86
N ASN A 21 45.66 -29.29 -14.83
CA ASN A 21 46.34 -29.16 -13.52
C ASN A 21 45.55 -28.58 -12.34
N THR A 22 44.34 -29.09 -12.10
CA THR A 22 43.70 -28.94 -10.79
C THR A 22 44.14 -30.09 -9.88
N GLN A 23 45.11 -29.84 -8.99
CA GLN A 23 45.31 -30.72 -7.83
C GLN A 23 44.08 -30.57 -6.92
N ILE A 24 43.33 -31.65 -6.72
CA ILE A 24 42.30 -31.72 -5.68
C ILE A 24 43.04 -31.87 -4.35
N VAL A 25 43.20 -30.75 -3.63
CA VAL A 25 43.55 -30.79 -2.21
C VAL A 25 42.26 -31.13 -1.47
N ALA A 26 42.08 -32.40 -1.12
CA ALA A 26 40.98 -32.80 -0.25
C ALA A 26 41.24 -32.22 1.15
N SER A 27 40.34 -31.36 1.63
CA SER A 27 40.34 -30.91 3.01
C SER A 27 40.14 -32.10 3.95
N ASP A 28 40.88 -32.11 5.04
CA ASP A 28 40.82 -33.12 6.10
C ASP A 28 39.37 -33.46 6.48
N LEU A 29 39.02 -34.75 6.38
CA LEU A 29 37.65 -35.27 6.46
C LEU A 29 37.06 -35.26 7.88
N SER A 30 37.74 -34.62 8.85
CA SER A 30 37.24 -34.43 10.21
C SER A 30 36.24 -33.27 10.36
N ALA A 31 35.97 -32.52 9.29
CA ALA A 31 34.95 -31.47 9.25
C ALA A 31 34.03 -31.62 8.02
N THR A 32 33.34 -32.75 7.88
CA THR A 32 32.41 -32.99 6.77
C THR A 32 31.33 -31.92 6.67
N ILE A 33 31.17 -31.40 5.44
CA ILE A 33 30.12 -30.49 4.96
C ILE A 33 28.71 -30.95 5.35
N ASP A 34 28.51 -32.25 5.59
CA ASP A 34 27.24 -32.80 6.11
C ASP A 34 26.86 -32.33 7.53
N LYS A 35 27.82 -31.89 8.36
CA LYS A 35 27.50 -31.21 9.64
C LYS A 35 27.15 -29.73 9.46
N LYS A 36 27.43 -29.13 8.29
CA LYS A 36 27.05 -27.76 7.93
C LYS A 36 25.77 -27.69 7.09
N ARG A 37 25.05 -28.79 6.93
CA ARG A 37 23.74 -28.83 6.25
C ARG A 37 22.60 -28.13 7.02
N HIS A 38 22.86 -27.62 8.22
CA HIS A 38 21.91 -26.77 8.92
C HIS A 38 22.45 -25.34 9.01
N THR A 39 21.84 -24.47 8.19
CA THR A 39 21.94 -23.01 8.13
C THR A 39 23.29 -22.41 7.72
N LEU A 40 23.28 -21.65 6.61
CA LEU A 40 24.27 -20.59 6.37
C LEU A 40 24.22 -19.64 7.58
N HIS A 41 25.08 -19.88 8.57
CA HIS A 41 25.14 -19.06 9.76
C HIS A 41 25.76 -17.71 9.37
N ILE A 42 24.90 -16.73 9.08
CA ILE A 42 25.29 -15.34 8.92
C ILE A 42 25.69 -14.86 10.32
N SER A 43 26.96 -14.48 10.52
CA SER A 43 27.44 -13.88 11.76
C SER A 43 26.57 -12.67 12.13
N SER A 44 26.37 -12.42 13.43
CA SER A 44 25.55 -11.29 13.90
C SER A 44 26.05 -9.94 13.38
N GLU A 45 27.34 -9.83 13.03
CA GLU A 45 27.93 -8.64 12.39
C GLU A 45 27.48 -8.41 10.93
N PHE A 46 26.97 -9.45 10.27
CA PHE A 46 26.41 -9.40 8.91
C PHE A 46 24.87 -9.46 8.91
N GLN A 47 24.24 -9.59 10.08
CA GLN A 47 22.80 -9.42 10.19
C GLN A 47 22.51 -7.94 9.96
N PHE A 48 21.60 -7.64 9.04
CA PHE A 48 21.02 -6.30 8.97
C PHE A 48 20.53 -5.98 10.39
N ALA A 49 21.07 -4.93 11.01
CA ALA A 49 20.47 -4.35 12.19
C ALA A 49 19.09 -3.85 11.76
N ALA A 50 18.09 -4.73 11.79
CA ALA A 50 16.72 -4.39 11.51
C ALA A 50 16.24 -3.62 12.75
N ALA A 51 16.57 -2.33 12.79
CA ALA A 51 16.03 -1.41 13.78
C ALA A 51 14.49 -1.36 13.74
N ASP A 52 13.88 -1.84 12.64
CA ASP A 52 12.46 -1.99 12.46
C ASP A 52 11.98 -3.45 12.69
N HIS A 53 11.08 -3.62 13.64
CA HIS A 53 10.50 -4.91 14.05
C HIS A 53 9.76 -5.64 12.92
N LEU A 54 9.17 -4.94 11.95
CA LEU A 54 8.52 -5.57 10.79
C LEU A 54 9.57 -6.20 9.88
N CYS A 55 10.69 -5.52 9.62
CA CYS A 55 11.77 -6.04 8.77
C CYS A 55 12.54 -7.21 9.39
N ALA A 56 12.50 -7.35 10.71
CA ALA A 56 13.12 -8.45 11.44
C ALA A 56 12.37 -9.79 11.25
N GLN A 57 11.08 -9.76 10.89
CA GLN A 57 10.28 -10.96 10.64
C GLN A 57 10.73 -11.65 9.33
N PRO A 58 10.94 -12.99 9.30
CA PRO A 58 11.35 -13.70 8.08
C PRO A 58 10.49 -13.41 6.85
N VAL A 59 9.16 -13.29 7.03
CA VAL A 59 8.21 -12.99 5.95
C VAL A 59 8.38 -11.60 5.33
N ASN A 60 8.96 -10.66 6.09
CA ASN A 60 9.08 -9.24 5.73
C ASN A 60 10.55 -8.83 5.49
N GLN A 61 11.47 -9.79 5.47
CA GLN A 61 12.84 -9.54 5.03
C GLN A 61 12.87 -9.05 3.58
N PRO A 62 13.83 -8.17 3.21
CA PRO A 62 13.93 -7.63 1.86
C PRO A 62 13.83 -8.68 0.76
N GLY A 63 12.95 -8.47 -0.22
CA GLY A 63 12.75 -9.36 -1.36
C GLY A 63 13.65 -8.94 -2.53
N ARG A 64 13.57 -7.67 -2.91
CA ARG A 64 14.39 -6.98 -3.90
C ARG A 64 14.36 -7.59 -5.30
N PHE A 65 13.21 -8.11 -5.71
CA PHE A 65 13.00 -8.70 -7.03
C PHE A 65 11.86 -8.02 -7.80
N ASP A 66 12.00 -8.02 -9.12
CA ASP A 66 10.87 -7.98 -10.04
C ASP A 66 10.55 -9.44 -10.42
N ALA A 67 9.27 -9.79 -10.55
CA ALA A 67 8.86 -11.15 -10.92
C ALA A 67 7.53 -11.14 -11.65
N GLU A 68 7.31 -12.17 -12.47
CA GLU A 68 6.00 -12.49 -13.04
C GLU A 68 5.72 -13.99 -12.95
N ILE A 69 4.45 -14.34 -12.78
CA ILE A 69 3.95 -15.71 -12.74
C ILE A 69 2.67 -15.75 -13.57
N ALA A 70 2.69 -16.57 -14.62
CA ALA A 70 1.47 -16.95 -15.33
C ALA A 70 0.77 -18.07 -14.58
N SER A 71 -0.57 -18.02 -14.50
CA SER A 71 -1.41 -19.10 -13.97
C SER A 71 -0.99 -19.58 -12.57
N CYS A 72 -1.08 -18.70 -11.59
CA CYS A 72 -0.82 -19.01 -10.18
C CYS A 72 -1.63 -20.21 -9.68
N VAL A 73 -1.13 -20.89 -8.64
CA VAL A 73 -1.81 -22.02 -8.01
C VAL A 73 -3.07 -21.52 -7.29
N VAL A 74 -4.22 -22.10 -7.63
CA VAL A 74 -5.54 -21.76 -7.08
C VAL A 74 -6.11 -22.94 -6.30
N HIS A 75 -6.39 -22.71 -5.02
CA HIS A 75 -7.17 -23.61 -4.16
C HIS A 75 -8.59 -23.06 -3.98
N GLY A 76 -9.60 -23.94 -4.10
CA GLY A 76 -10.99 -23.52 -4.09
C GLY A 76 -11.49 -23.13 -5.48
N SER A 77 -12.40 -22.17 -5.58
CA SER A 77 -12.96 -21.74 -6.85
C SER A 77 -13.14 -20.23 -6.87
N ILE A 78 -12.50 -19.57 -7.83
CA ILE A 78 -12.66 -18.14 -8.05
C ILE A 78 -14.02 -17.88 -8.70
N PRO A 79 -14.87 -17.03 -8.10
CA PRO A 79 -16.14 -16.63 -8.69
C PRO A 79 -15.94 -16.03 -10.07
N GLN A 80 -16.70 -16.51 -11.06
CA GLN A 80 -16.54 -16.11 -12.47
C GLN A 80 -16.84 -14.63 -12.75
N CYS A 81 -17.55 -13.95 -11.84
CA CYS A 81 -17.82 -12.51 -11.94
C CYS A 81 -16.61 -11.64 -11.54
N ILE A 82 -15.56 -12.21 -10.95
CA ILE A 82 -14.32 -11.48 -10.63
C ILE A 82 -13.44 -11.44 -11.87
N ASP A 83 -13.46 -10.30 -12.57
CA ASP A 83 -12.61 -10.02 -13.73
C ASP A 83 -12.01 -8.62 -13.62
N GLY A 84 -10.69 -8.53 -13.50
CA GLY A 84 -10.01 -7.28 -13.16
C GLY A 84 -8.58 -7.48 -12.69
N THR A 85 -8.01 -6.42 -12.13
CA THR A 85 -6.67 -6.47 -11.53
C THR A 85 -6.69 -5.83 -10.15
N PHE A 86 -6.20 -6.56 -9.15
CA PHE A 86 -5.91 -6.01 -7.83
C PHE A 86 -4.47 -5.52 -7.81
N TYR A 87 -4.30 -4.20 -7.65
CA TYR A 87 -3.00 -3.57 -7.48
C TYR A 87 -2.78 -3.27 -6.00
N ARG A 88 -1.59 -3.53 -5.48
CA ARG A 88 -1.19 -3.12 -4.14
C ARG A 88 0.28 -2.73 -4.12
N ILE A 89 0.61 -1.72 -3.33
CA ILE A 89 2.00 -1.33 -3.11
C ILE A 89 2.59 -2.06 -1.91
N ILE A 90 3.86 -2.48 -2.03
CA ILE A 90 4.68 -2.98 -0.93
C ILE A 90 5.87 -2.07 -0.67
N CYS A 91 6.33 -2.03 0.59
CA CYS A 91 7.55 -1.34 0.98
C CYS A 91 8.71 -2.35 1.00
N ASP A 92 9.71 -2.16 0.14
CA ASP A 92 10.89 -3.02 0.07
C ASP A 92 12.19 -2.22 -0.09
N PHE A 93 13.12 -2.43 0.84
CA PHE A 93 14.39 -1.73 0.84
C PHE A 93 15.34 -2.30 -0.21
N VAL A 94 15.75 -1.50 -1.20
CA VAL A 94 16.78 -1.92 -2.16
C VAL A 94 18.15 -1.94 -1.48
N PHE A 95 18.44 -0.92 -0.68
CA PHE A 95 19.67 -0.74 0.07
C PHE A 95 19.40 -0.60 1.58
N ALA A 96 20.40 -0.92 2.40
CA ALA A 96 20.38 -0.52 3.80
C ALA A 96 20.31 1.00 3.90
N ASN A 97 19.64 1.55 4.91
CA ASN A 97 19.65 2.98 5.15
C ASN A 97 21.07 3.49 5.35
N ARG A 98 21.35 4.69 4.84
CA ARG A 98 22.66 5.33 4.90
C ARG A 98 23.23 5.45 6.32
N ASN A 99 22.38 5.63 7.32
CA ASN A 99 22.79 5.99 8.66
C ASN A 99 22.44 4.95 9.74
N GLY A 100 22.13 3.71 9.33
CA GLY A 100 21.98 2.56 10.22
C GLY A 100 20.65 2.45 10.98
N HIS A 101 19.78 3.45 10.89
CA HIS A 101 18.43 3.42 11.46
C HIS A 101 17.41 3.89 10.41
N ASP A 102 16.33 3.14 10.26
CA ASP A 102 15.24 3.51 9.35
C ASP A 102 13.90 2.97 9.84
N VAL A 103 12.83 3.51 9.24
CA VAL A 103 11.45 3.08 9.44
C VAL A 103 10.94 2.39 8.18
N TRP A 104 10.11 1.35 8.31
CA TRP A 104 9.66 0.54 7.18
C TRP A 104 8.96 1.35 6.08
N ILE A 105 8.28 2.46 6.43
CA ILE A 105 7.63 3.38 5.48
C ILE A 105 8.59 4.21 4.62
N ASN A 106 9.91 4.06 4.80
CA ASN A 106 10.96 4.66 3.98
C ASN A 106 11.59 3.70 2.96
N GLY A 107 11.11 2.44 2.90
CA GLY A 107 11.54 1.47 1.88
C GLY A 107 11.00 1.83 0.49
N ASP A 108 11.69 1.41 -0.58
CA ASP A 108 11.26 1.67 -1.95
C ASP A 108 9.95 0.93 -2.28
N GLY A 109 9.10 1.54 -3.10
CA GLY A 109 7.82 0.95 -3.49
C GLY A 109 7.97 -0.09 -4.58
N ALA A 110 7.24 -1.20 -4.45
CA ALA A 110 6.99 -2.14 -5.55
C ALA A 110 5.49 -2.41 -5.68
N VAL A 111 5.00 -2.42 -6.93
CA VAL A 111 3.60 -2.71 -7.23
C VAL A 111 3.45 -4.21 -7.43
N ASN A 112 2.53 -4.81 -6.68
CA ASN A 112 1.99 -6.14 -6.90
C ASN A 112 0.69 -6.02 -7.70
N ALA A 113 0.59 -6.68 -8.84
CA ALA A 113 -0.61 -6.78 -9.65
C ALA A 113 -1.06 -8.24 -9.73
N TRP A 114 -2.30 -8.50 -9.31
CA TRP A 114 -2.96 -9.79 -9.43
C TRP A 114 -4.10 -9.66 -10.44
N ARG A 115 -3.88 -10.14 -11.66
CA ARG A 115 -4.89 -10.08 -12.72
C ARG A 115 -5.70 -11.35 -12.72
N ILE A 116 -7.00 -11.21 -12.50
CA ILE A 116 -7.95 -12.30 -12.40
C ILE A 116 -8.87 -12.23 -13.61
N SER A 117 -9.01 -13.32 -14.35
CA SER A 117 -9.98 -13.43 -15.44
C SER A 117 -10.32 -14.90 -15.68
N ASN A 118 -11.62 -15.22 -15.81
CA ASN A 118 -12.12 -16.60 -16.02
C ASN A 118 -11.57 -17.62 -15.02
N GLY A 119 -11.35 -17.20 -13.77
CA GLY A 119 -10.76 -18.03 -12.72
C GLY A 119 -9.25 -18.29 -12.81
N VAL A 120 -8.56 -17.77 -13.81
CA VAL A 120 -7.08 -17.74 -13.86
C VAL A 120 -6.57 -16.50 -13.16
N VAL A 121 -5.44 -16.63 -12.47
CA VAL A 121 -4.73 -15.50 -11.86
C VAL A 121 -3.31 -15.43 -12.38
N ASP A 122 -2.94 -14.29 -12.95
CA ASP A 122 -1.57 -13.93 -13.26
C ASP A 122 -1.06 -12.93 -12.22
N PHE A 123 0.22 -13.04 -11.87
CA PHE A 123 0.87 -12.15 -10.92
C PHE A 123 2.06 -11.44 -11.56
N LYS A 124 2.22 -10.15 -11.25
CA LYS A 124 3.43 -9.39 -11.56
C LYS A 124 3.80 -8.47 -10.39
N GLN A 125 5.08 -8.46 -10.03
CA GLN A 125 5.68 -7.51 -9.10
C GLN A 125 6.77 -6.70 -9.82
N LYS A 126 6.73 -5.37 -9.68
CA LYS A 126 7.80 -4.49 -10.18
C LYS A 126 8.02 -3.31 -9.27
N PHE A 127 9.29 -3.01 -8.99
CA PHE A 127 9.64 -1.77 -8.30
C PHE A 127 9.22 -0.54 -9.11
N VAL A 128 8.69 0.43 -8.40
CA VAL A 128 8.43 1.77 -8.94
C VAL A 128 9.77 2.45 -9.09
N ARG A 129 10.16 2.72 -10.34
CA ARG A 129 11.46 3.29 -10.69
C ARG A 129 11.45 4.80 -10.46
N THR A 130 11.33 5.22 -9.20
CA THR A 130 11.37 6.62 -8.81
C THR A 130 12.74 7.25 -9.12
N PRO A 131 12.85 8.59 -9.19
CA PRO A 131 14.14 9.26 -9.27
C PRO A 131 15.13 8.79 -8.19
N ARG A 132 14.62 8.58 -6.96
CA ARG A 132 15.37 7.99 -5.85
C ARG A 132 15.91 6.60 -6.19
N PHE A 133 15.03 5.69 -6.60
CA PHE A 133 15.40 4.34 -6.98
C PHE A 133 16.51 4.31 -8.05
N ILE A 134 16.36 5.13 -9.10
CA ILE A 134 17.30 5.18 -10.24
C ILE A 134 18.68 5.68 -9.78
N LEU A 135 18.72 6.77 -9.01
CA LEU A 135 19.97 7.38 -8.56
C LEU A 135 20.72 6.48 -7.57
N GLU A 136 20.02 5.83 -6.64
CA GLU A 136 20.65 4.88 -5.71
C GLU A 136 21.14 3.61 -6.42
N ARG A 137 20.41 3.11 -7.42
CA ARG A 137 20.87 1.99 -8.27
C ARG A 137 22.12 2.35 -9.06
N ALA A 138 22.18 3.55 -9.63
CA ALA A 138 23.36 4.04 -10.33
C ALA A 138 24.57 4.18 -9.38
N ALA A 139 24.34 4.71 -8.18
CA ALA A 139 25.37 4.85 -7.16
C ALA A 139 25.75 3.54 -6.45
N ARG A 140 24.90 2.50 -6.56
CA ARG A 140 24.99 1.21 -5.87
C ARG A 140 25.09 1.34 -4.33
N LYS A 141 24.46 2.36 -3.76
CA LYS A 141 24.45 2.68 -2.33
C LYS A 141 23.29 3.62 -2.01
N PRO A 142 22.83 3.69 -0.74
CA PRO A 142 21.82 4.67 -0.34
C PRO A 142 22.37 6.10 -0.51
N LEU A 143 21.58 6.95 -1.13
CA LEU A 143 21.82 8.40 -1.24
C LEU A 143 20.88 9.17 -0.32
N TRP A 144 19.66 8.69 -0.11
CA TRP A 144 18.75 9.24 0.89
C TRP A 144 19.05 8.64 2.27
N GLY A 145 18.70 9.39 3.31
CA GLY A 145 18.89 9.01 4.71
C GLY A 145 17.56 8.70 5.40
N THR A 146 17.41 9.19 6.63
CA THR A 146 16.20 9.06 7.45
C THR A 146 14.95 9.58 6.73
N TYR A 147 13.79 8.96 6.99
CA TYR A 147 12.49 9.33 6.43
C TYR A 147 12.24 10.85 6.41
N ARG A 148 11.93 11.37 5.21
CA ARG A 148 11.68 12.78 4.92
C ARG A 148 12.78 13.77 5.37
N ASN A 149 14.01 13.30 5.62
CA ASN A 149 15.10 14.15 6.10
C ASN A 149 16.21 14.36 5.05
N PRO A 150 16.24 15.50 4.35
CA PRO A 150 17.31 15.80 3.39
C PRO A 150 18.67 16.08 4.04
N TYR A 151 18.72 16.48 5.31
CA TYR A 151 19.98 16.69 6.05
C TYR A 151 20.70 15.37 6.40
N ALA A 152 19.97 14.27 6.40
CA ALA A 152 20.49 12.92 6.65
C ALA A 152 21.03 12.24 5.37
N GLY A 153 20.84 12.85 4.20
CA GLY A 153 21.19 12.29 2.89
C GLY A 153 22.55 12.74 2.34
N ASP A 154 22.86 12.27 1.14
CA ASP A 154 23.98 12.75 0.32
C ASP A 154 23.67 14.16 -0.21
N PRO A 155 24.58 15.15 -0.09
CA PRO A 155 24.31 16.52 -0.54
C PRO A 155 23.89 16.64 -2.01
N ARG A 156 24.27 15.69 -2.87
CA ARG A 156 23.91 15.67 -4.29
C ARG A 156 22.40 15.44 -4.54
N VAL A 157 21.68 14.90 -3.57
CA VAL A 157 20.25 14.60 -3.69
C VAL A 157 19.37 15.49 -2.81
N PHE A 158 19.93 16.56 -2.23
CA PHE A 158 19.22 17.43 -1.28
C PHE A 158 17.93 18.03 -1.86
N ASP A 159 17.97 18.51 -3.10
CA ASP A 159 16.82 19.11 -3.81
C ASP A 159 16.10 18.12 -4.75
N GLN A 160 16.46 16.84 -4.72
CA GLN A 160 15.86 15.83 -5.59
C GLN A 160 14.55 15.30 -4.99
N VAL A 161 13.62 14.89 -5.86
CA VAL A 161 12.38 14.22 -5.45
C VAL A 161 12.73 12.95 -4.66
N GLN A 162 12.28 12.90 -3.42
CA GLN A 162 12.63 11.83 -2.47
C GLN A 162 11.68 10.63 -2.52
N SER A 163 10.58 10.72 -3.28
CA SER A 163 9.53 9.71 -3.37
C SER A 163 10.08 8.29 -3.41
N THR A 164 9.60 7.47 -2.50
CA THR A 164 9.75 6.01 -2.56
C THR A 164 8.66 5.36 -3.40
N GLY A 165 7.55 6.07 -3.69
CA GLY A 165 6.40 5.51 -4.41
C GLY A 165 5.78 4.29 -3.70
N ASN A 166 5.68 4.32 -2.37
CA ASN A 166 5.43 3.11 -1.57
C ASN A 166 4.11 3.10 -0.78
N THR A 167 3.21 4.08 -0.96
CA THR A 167 2.08 4.27 -0.02
C THR A 167 0.74 3.84 -0.61
N HIS A 168 0.42 4.23 -1.84
CA HIS A 168 -0.84 3.83 -2.48
C HIS A 168 -0.66 3.67 -3.98
N VAL A 169 -1.47 2.81 -4.58
CA VAL A 169 -1.66 2.70 -6.04
C VAL A 169 -3.13 2.94 -6.37
N GLN A 170 -3.44 3.99 -7.13
CA GLN A 170 -4.80 4.38 -7.49
C GLN A 170 -5.03 4.36 -8.99
N TRP A 171 -6.25 4.01 -9.39
CA TRP A 171 -6.71 4.11 -10.76
C TRP A 171 -7.56 5.36 -10.92
N TRP A 172 -7.14 6.24 -11.83
CA TRP A 172 -7.92 7.42 -12.18
C TRP A 172 -7.63 7.84 -13.60
N GLN A 173 -8.66 8.23 -14.36
CA GLN A 173 -8.48 8.68 -15.75
C GLN A 173 -7.72 7.69 -16.64
N LYS A 174 -7.98 6.39 -16.43
CA LYS A 174 -7.28 5.28 -17.11
C LYS A 174 -5.77 5.24 -16.88
N LYS A 175 -5.30 5.91 -15.83
CA LYS A 175 -3.90 5.95 -15.41
C LYS A 175 -3.77 5.23 -14.08
N LEU A 176 -2.67 4.49 -13.93
CA LEU A 176 -2.28 3.90 -12.65
C LEU A 176 -1.28 4.86 -11.99
N LEU A 177 -1.73 5.51 -10.92
CA LEU A 177 -0.95 6.48 -10.16
C LEU A 177 -0.40 5.80 -8.90
N VAL A 178 0.90 5.88 -8.70
CA VAL A 178 1.56 5.47 -7.46
C VAL A 178 1.86 6.72 -6.63
N LEU A 179 1.48 6.69 -5.37
CA LEU A 179 1.43 7.86 -4.50
C LEU A 179 2.36 7.71 -3.30
N LYS A 180 3.00 8.84 -2.95
CA LYS A 180 3.74 9.09 -1.73
C LYS A 180 3.54 10.56 -1.37
N GLU A 181 3.00 10.80 -0.19
CA GLU A 181 2.56 12.11 0.34
C GLU A 181 3.63 13.23 0.41
N ASP A 182 4.91 12.92 0.19
CA ASP A 182 6.01 13.89 0.23
C ASP A 182 6.46 14.36 -1.16
N SER A 183 5.76 13.93 -2.22
CA SER A 183 6.19 14.10 -3.61
C SER A 183 4.97 14.11 -4.56
N PRO A 184 5.15 14.49 -5.83
CA PRO A 184 4.12 14.28 -6.84
C PRO A 184 3.88 12.78 -7.11
N PRO A 185 2.70 12.41 -7.67
CA PRO A 185 2.43 11.05 -8.12
C PRO A 185 3.45 10.53 -9.13
N LEU A 186 3.57 9.20 -9.24
CA LEU A 186 4.24 8.53 -10.36
C LEU A 186 3.22 7.85 -11.25
N LEU A 187 3.36 8.01 -12.56
CA LEU A 187 2.58 7.27 -13.54
C LEU A 187 3.25 5.93 -13.83
N VAL A 188 2.45 4.86 -13.81
CA VAL A 188 2.87 3.49 -14.09
C VAL A 188 1.97 2.91 -15.19
N ASP A 189 2.55 2.19 -16.14
CA ASP A 189 1.78 1.42 -17.12
C ASP A 189 1.11 0.22 -16.41
N PRO A 190 -0.21 0.06 -16.51
CA PRO A 190 -0.95 -0.89 -15.67
C PRO A 190 -0.77 -2.36 -16.08
N ASP A 191 -0.18 -2.65 -17.24
CA ASP A 191 0.03 -4.01 -17.73
C ASP A 191 1.49 -4.45 -17.54
N THR A 192 2.43 -3.58 -17.93
CA THR A 192 3.88 -3.87 -17.84
C THR A 192 4.46 -3.56 -16.46
N LEU A 193 3.77 -2.71 -15.69
CA LEU A 193 4.25 -2.06 -14.46
C LEU A 193 5.50 -1.19 -14.67
N ASP A 194 5.81 -0.82 -15.92
CA ASP A 194 6.87 0.14 -16.20
C ASP A 194 6.51 1.51 -15.63
N THR A 195 7.44 2.11 -14.90
CA THR A 195 7.30 3.49 -14.44
C THR A 195 7.52 4.42 -15.62
N ILE A 196 6.48 5.19 -15.95
CA ILE A 196 6.51 6.17 -17.03
C ILE A 196 7.22 7.44 -16.56
N GLY A 197 6.98 7.86 -15.32
CA GLY A 197 7.68 9.00 -14.72
C GLY A 197 6.87 9.68 -13.62
N VAL A 198 7.38 10.82 -13.16
CA VAL A 198 6.64 11.72 -12.27
C VAL A 198 5.46 12.31 -13.04
N TYR A 199 4.28 12.38 -12.42
CA TYR A 199 3.05 12.88 -13.02
C TYR A 199 2.57 14.12 -12.29
N ASP A 200 2.45 15.23 -13.01
CA ASP A 200 2.12 16.56 -12.50
C ASP A 200 0.75 17.07 -13.00
N PHE A 201 -0.11 16.13 -13.43
CA PHE A 201 -1.42 16.41 -14.02
C PHE A 201 -1.33 17.34 -15.24
N GLU A 202 -0.44 16.98 -16.18
CA GLU A 202 -0.22 17.75 -17.41
C GLU A 202 0.24 19.19 -17.11
N GLY A 203 1.08 19.34 -16.09
CA GLY A 203 1.62 20.62 -15.61
C GLY A 203 0.63 21.48 -14.83
N GLN A 204 -0.56 20.97 -14.47
CA GLN A 204 -1.58 21.73 -13.76
C GLN A 204 -1.34 21.79 -12.24
N MET A 205 -0.57 20.86 -11.67
CA MET A 205 -0.25 20.85 -10.24
C MET A 205 0.93 21.78 -9.93
N THR A 206 0.74 22.73 -9.01
CA THR A 206 1.79 23.71 -8.66
C THR A 206 2.51 23.38 -7.33
N ALA A 207 1.89 22.59 -6.47
CA ALA A 207 2.48 22.12 -5.22
C ALA A 207 3.62 21.12 -5.44
N LYS A 208 4.55 21.07 -4.48
CA LYS A 208 5.65 20.08 -4.49
C LYS A 208 5.22 18.66 -4.10
N THR A 209 4.03 18.51 -3.53
CA THR A 209 3.55 17.26 -2.92
C THR A 209 2.12 16.98 -3.33
N PHE A 210 1.75 15.70 -3.31
CA PHE A 210 0.37 15.24 -3.49
C PHE A 210 0.09 14.08 -2.53
N CYS A 211 -1.11 14.05 -1.96
CA CYS A 211 -1.51 13.10 -0.93
C CYS A 211 -1.50 11.66 -1.44
N ALA A 212 -1.35 10.72 -0.51
CA ALA A 212 -1.45 9.30 -0.83
C ALA A 212 -2.89 8.78 -0.84
N HIS A 213 -3.86 9.57 -0.39
CA HIS A 213 -5.26 9.19 -0.28
C HIS A 213 -6.24 10.15 -0.96
N PRO A 214 -6.03 10.48 -2.24
CA PRO A 214 -7.03 11.26 -2.96
C PRO A 214 -8.36 10.48 -3.01
N LYS A 215 -9.47 11.22 -3.04
CA LYS A 215 -10.83 10.67 -3.10
C LYS A 215 -11.38 10.86 -4.50
N THR A 216 -11.94 9.81 -5.07
CA THR A 216 -12.69 9.91 -6.33
C THR A 216 -14.17 9.86 -6.02
N ASP A 217 -14.88 10.94 -6.32
CA ASP A 217 -16.34 10.95 -6.23
C ASP A 217 -16.91 10.21 -7.43
N VAL A 218 -17.44 9.01 -7.19
CA VAL A 218 -17.97 8.15 -8.24
C VAL A 218 -19.18 8.72 -8.97
N SER A 219 -19.90 9.70 -8.40
CA SER A 219 -21.06 10.31 -9.05
C SER A 219 -20.67 11.33 -10.12
N THR A 220 -19.56 12.04 -9.89
CA THR A 220 -19.06 13.09 -10.80
C THR A 220 -17.83 12.65 -11.60
N GLY A 221 -17.12 11.64 -11.13
CA GLY A 221 -15.80 11.22 -11.60
C GLY A 221 -14.67 12.19 -11.20
N GLU A 222 -14.95 13.17 -10.33
CA GLU A 222 -13.97 14.15 -9.87
C GLU A 222 -12.96 13.51 -8.91
N MET A 223 -11.68 13.85 -9.06
CA MET A 223 -10.65 13.52 -8.08
C MET A 223 -10.37 14.72 -7.18
N LEU A 224 -10.33 14.45 -5.89
CA LEU A 224 -10.09 15.39 -4.80
C LEU A 224 -8.79 14.98 -4.13
N GLY A 225 -7.85 15.91 -4.01
CA GLY A 225 -6.57 15.63 -3.39
C GLY A 225 -5.99 16.88 -2.73
N PHE A 226 -4.90 16.70 -2.02
CA PHE A 226 -4.17 17.83 -1.44
C PHE A 226 -2.66 17.58 -1.44
N GLY A 227 -1.86 18.62 -1.24
CA GLY A 227 -0.44 18.53 -0.91
C GLY A 227 -0.20 19.11 0.47
N MET A 228 0.40 18.34 1.38
CA MET A 228 0.92 18.86 2.65
C MET A 228 2.32 19.45 2.46
N GLU A 229 2.71 20.43 3.26
CA GLU A 229 4.00 21.13 3.07
C GLU A 229 4.18 21.57 1.61
N ALA A 230 3.10 22.10 0.99
CA ALA A 230 2.96 22.26 -0.45
C ALA A 230 4.02 23.19 -1.07
N ALA A 231 4.50 24.19 -0.31
CA ALA A 231 5.58 25.08 -0.73
C ALA A 231 6.99 24.48 -0.53
N GLY A 232 7.08 23.37 0.20
CA GLY A 232 8.31 22.65 0.52
C GLY A 232 8.49 22.39 2.01
N LEU A 233 9.65 21.82 2.35
CA LEU A 233 10.02 21.35 3.69
C LEU A 233 9.69 22.38 4.79
N GLY A 234 8.89 21.95 5.77
CA GLY A 234 8.49 22.72 6.94
C GLY A 234 7.47 23.83 6.67
N SER A 235 6.95 23.96 5.45
CA SER A 235 5.92 24.97 5.16
C SER A 235 4.57 24.58 5.77
N ASN A 236 3.83 25.57 6.25
CA ASN A 236 2.44 25.41 6.69
C ASN A 236 1.44 25.63 5.54
N ASP A 237 1.89 25.49 4.30
CA ASP A 237 1.03 25.55 3.12
C ASP A 237 0.41 24.17 2.87
N LEU A 238 -0.91 24.13 2.76
CA LEU A 238 -1.65 22.98 2.25
C LEU A 238 -2.38 23.41 0.97
N ALA A 239 -2.14 22.70 -0.12
CA ALA A 239 -2.76 22.98 -1.41
C ALA A 239 -3.86 21.95 -1.68
N TYR A 240 -5.12 22.38 -1.77
CA TYR A 240 -6.25 21.55 -2.17
C TYR A 240 -6.41 21.59 -3.69
N TYR A 241 -6.70 20.42 -4.29
CA TYR A 241 -6.94 20.24 -5.71
C TYR A 241 -8.26 19.49 -5.97
N ARG A 242 -9.01 19.99 -6.96
CA ARG A 242 -10.16 19.27 -7.55
C ARG A 242 -9.99 19.16 -9.05
N PHE A 243 -9.91 17.93 -9.55
CA PHE A 243 -9.84 17.63 -10.97
C PHE A 243 -11.17 17.05 -11.47
N SER A 244 -11.59 17.45 -12.66
CA SER A 244 -12.71 16.84 -13.38
C SER A 244 -12.42 15.38 -13.76
N LYS A 245 -13.47 14.64 -14.15
CA LYS A 245 -13.31 13.29 -14.70
C LYS A 245 -12.49 13.27 -15.99
N GLU A 246 -12.39 14.38 -16.72
CA GLU A 246 -11.51 14.57 -17.89
C GLU A 246 -10.11 15.08 -17.52
N GLY A 247 -9.77 15.17 -16.24
CA GLY A 247 -8.42 15.52 -15.77
C GLY A 247 -8.07 17.01 -15.87
N LYS A 248 -9.05 17.86 -16.20
CA LYS A 248 -8.89 19.32 -16.09
C LYS A 248 -8.99 19.74 -14.62
N LEU A 249 -8.06 20.59 -14.19
CA LEU A 249 -8.10 21.27 -12.89
C LEU A 249 -9.31 22.21 -12.84
N LEU A 250 -10.17 22.00 -11.84
CA LEU A 250 -11.37 22.80 -11.59
C LEU A 250 -11.16 23.81 -10.47
N ASP A 251 -10.51 23.38 -9.38
CA ASP A 251 -10.16 24.25 -8.26
C ASP A 251 -8.76 23.94 -7.75
N GLU A 252 -8.02 24.99 -7.41
CA GLU A 252 -6.80 24.95 -6.61
C GLU A 252 -6.94 26.01 -5.51
N CYS A 253 -6.76 25.61 -4.25
CA CYS A 253 -6.85 26.54 -3.12
C CYS A 253 -5.74 26.25 -2.11
N TRP A 254 -4.92 27.27 -1.84
CA TRP A 254 -3.83 27.20 -0.88
C TRP A 254 -4.29 27.77 0.46
N ILE A 255 -4.26 26.96 1.50
CA ILE A 255 -4.62 27.35 2.87
C ILE A 255 -3.41 27.25 3.79
N LYS A 256 -3.46 27.99 4.90
CA LYS A 256 -2.46 27.90 5.97
C LYS A 256 -2.94 26.97 7.06
N THR A 257 -2.14 25.96 7.39
CA THR A 257 -2.39 25.08 8.53
C THR A 257 -1.99 25.77 9.84
N PRO A 258 -2.71 25.50 10.96
CA PRO A 258 -2.39 26.10 12.25
C PRO A 258 -1.05 25.62 12.81
N VAL A 259 -0.68 24.37 12.49
CA VAL A 259 0.58 23.71 12.87
C VAL A 259 1.04 22.88 11.68
N VAL A 260 2.34 22.62 11.55
CA VAL A 260 2.87 21.72 10.51
C VAL A 260 2.91 20.31 11.09
N THR A 261 1.96 19.47 10.69
CA THR A 261 1.88 18.10 11.17
C THR A 261 1.69 17.12 10.02
N TRP A 262 1.94 15.84 10.32
CA TRP A 262 1.68 14.76 9.40
C TRP A 262 0.17 14.69 9.08
N THR A 263 -0.18 15.00 7.83
CA THR A 263 -1.55 14.99 7.30
C THR A 263 -1.60 13.93 6.19
N HIS A 264 -1.94 12.70 6.55
CA HIS A 264 -1.77 11.53 5.67
C HIS A 264 -3.01 11.26 4.80
N ASP A 265 -4.21 11.30 5.40
CA ASP A 265 -5.49 11.01 4.75
C ASP A 265 -6.43 12.23 4.77
N MET A 266 -7.50 12.18 3.99
CA MET A 266 -8.55 13.21 3.92
C MET A 266 -9.96 12.60 3.91
N ALA A 267 -10.95 13.44 4.14
CA ALA A 267 -12.36 13.14 3.86
C ALA A 267 -12.93 14.15 2.85
N ALA A 268 -13.94 13.75 2.09
CA ALA A 268 -14.57 14.60 1.08
C ALA A 268 -16.06 14.30 0.88
N THR A 269 -16.94 15.18 1.29
CA THR A 269 -18.39 15.01 1.13
C THR A 269 -18.88 15.67 -0.17
N ASP A 270 -20.20 15.75 -0.33
CA ASP A 270 -20.80 16.45 -1.47
C ASP A 270 -20.41 17.94 -1.50
N ASN A 271 -20.29 18.59 -0.33
CA ASN A 271 -20.05 20.04 -0.23
C ASN A 271 -18.73 20.43 0.45
N TYR A 272 -18.04 19.52 1.14
CA TYR A 272 -16.84 19.84 1.91
C TYR A 272 -15.68 18.89 1.64
N VAL A 273 -14.47 19.38 1.85
CA VAL A 273 -13.26 18.55 2.04
C VAL A 273 -12.71 18.80 3.43
N ILE A 274 -12.18 17.74 4.04
CA ILE A 274 -11.72 17.75 5.43
C ILE A 274 -10.31 17.18 5.50
N PHE A 275 -9.39 17.93 6.09
CA PHE A 275 -7.99 17.55 6.29
C PHE A 275 -7.76 17.19 7.76
N GLY A 276 -7.51 15.91 8.04
CA GLY A 276 -7.24 15.40 9.38
C GLY A 276 -5.77 15.58 9.75
N MET A 277 -5.49 16.49 10.68
CA MET A 277 -4.13 16.79 11.14
C MET A 277 -3.86 16.09 12.46
N THR A 278 -2.79 15.31 12.46
CA THR A 278 -2.43 14.38 13.54
C THR A 278 -1.45 15.05 14.51
N PRO A 279 -1.22 14.50 15.72
CA PRO A 279 -0.28 15.08 16.69
C PRO A 279 1.20 14.77 16.37
N HIS A 280 1.55 14.51 15.09
CA HIS A 280 2.92 14.27 14.64
C HIS A 280 3.48 15.54 14.04
N GLU A 281 4.16 16.33 14.87
CA GLU A 281 4.60 17.69 14.58
C GLU A 281 5.97 17.70 13.89
N PHE A 282 6.14 18.60 12.92
CA PHE A 282 7.42 18.85 12.28
C PHE A 282 8.42 19.47 13.25
N ASP A 283 9.63 18.92 13.35
CA ASP A 283 10.69 19.40 14.25
C ASP A 283 12.02 19.59 13.50
N LEU A 284 12.19 20.77 12.89
CA LEU A 284 13.40 21.11 12.13
C LEU A 284 14.68 21.03 12.98
N LYS A 285 14.59 21.33 14.28
CA LYS A 285 15.75 21.27 15.17
C LYS A 285 16.18 19.81 15.30
N HIS A 286 15.25 18.91 15.61
CA HIS A 286 15.52 17.49 15.70
C HIS A 286 16.02 16.93 14.37
N MET A 287 15.43 17.29 13.23
CA MET A 287 15.91 16.85 11.91
C MET A 287 17.39 17.13 11.64
N LYS A 288 17.93 18.24 12.17
CA LYS A 288 19.33 18.62 12.00
C LYS A 288 20.28 17.89 12.96
N GLU A 289 19.75 17.19 13.96
CA GLU A 289 20.52 16.27 14.78
C GLU A 289 20.88 15.02 13.97
N ALA A 290 21.90 14.28 14.41
CA ALA A 290 22.31 13.05 13.76
C ALA A 290 21.13 12.05 13.73
N ASN A 291 20.65 11.70 12.53
CA ASN A 291 19.51 10.81 12.28
C ASN A 291 18.14 11.29 12.79
N GLY A 292 17.97 12.60 12.98
CA GLY A 292 16.67 13.17 13.34
C GLY A 292 15.56 12.79 12.37
N THR A 293 14.37 12.53 12.90
CA THR A 293 13.16 12.29 12.09
C THR A 293 12.46 13.60 11.72
N HIS A 294 11.73 13.61 10.61
CA HIS A 294 10.99 14.79 10.13
C HIS A 294 9.82 15.17 11.06
N PHE A 295 9.08 14.15 11.52
CA PHE A 295 7.98 14.32 12.48
C PHE A 295 8.32 13.69 13.82
N ARG A 296 7.84 14.33 14.89
CA ARG A 296 7.83 13.77 16.24
C ARG A 296 6.44 13.83 16.82
N ARG A 297 6.10 12.81 17.58
CA ARG A 297 4.82 12.73 18.29
C ARG A 297 4.78 13.73 19.44
N ASN A 298 3.79 14.62 19.45
CA ASN A 298 3.55 15.57 20.51
C ASN A 298 2.23 15.20 21.24
N PRO A 299 2.29 14.51 22.39
CA PRO A 299 1.09 14.08 23.13
C PRO A 299 0.25 15.25 23.69
N PHE A 300 0.78 16.47 23.67
CA PHE A 300 0.07 17.68 24.12
C PHE A 300 -0.54 18.49 22.97
N LEU A 301 -0.23 18.13 21.72
CA LEU A 301 -0.82 18.76 20.55
C LEU A 301 -2.22 18.20 20.30
N ALA A 302 -3.19 19.08 20.15
CA ALA A 302 -4.55 18.69 19.79
C ALA A 302 -4.63 18.23 18.32
N ASN A 303 -5.60 17.37 18.02
CA ASN A 303 -5.91 17.04 16.63
C ASN A 303 -6.72 18.17 16.00
N HIS A 304 -6.40 18.53 14.76
CA HIS A 304 -7.12 19.56 14.01
C HIS A 304 -7.80 18.98 12.77
N PHE A 305 -8.96 19.51 12.43
CA PHE A 305 -9.73 19.13 11.25
C PHE A 305 -10.04 20.40 10.46
N GLY A 306 -9.37 20.58 9.33
CA GLY A 306 -9.60 21.71 8.43
C GLY A 306 -10.76 21.41 7.51
N VAL A 307 -11.90 22.10 7.67
CA VAL A 307 -13.09 21.97 6.83
C VAL A 307 -13.09 23.11 5.82
N LEU A 308 -13.11 22.75 4.53
CA LEU A 308 -13.09 23.70 3.40
C LEU A 308 -14.25 23.37 2.45
N PRO A 309 -14.92 24.38 1.86
CA PRO A 309 -15.86 24.13 0.77
C PRO A 309 -15.19 23.36 -0.38
N ARG A 310 -15.87 22.35 -0.91
CA ARG A 310 -15.33 21.49 -1.97
C ARG A 310 -15.16 22.22 -3.30
N ARG A 311 -16.02 23.21 -3.60
CA ARG A 311 -16.10 23.88 -4.91
C ARG A 311 -16.00 25.40 -4.76
N GLY A 312 -15.20 26.03 -5.63
CA GLY A 312 -14.90 27.45 -5.55
C GLY A 312 -14.38 27.94 -4.20
N PRO A 313 -13.56 27.17 -3.44
CA PRO A 313 -13.08 27.62 -2.14
C PRO A 313 -12.12 28.80 -2.26
N LYS A 314 -12.12 29.65 -1.25
CA LYS A 314 -11.10 30.65 -1.00
C LYS A 314 -10.31 30.31 0.27
N PRO A 315 -9.07 30.80 0.41
CA PRO A 315 -8.25 30.51 1.58
C PRO A 315 -8.92 30.88 2.91
N GLU A 316 -9.69 31.97 2.95
CA GLU A 316 -10.42 32.44 4.13
C GLU A 316 -11.65 31.59 4.51
N ASP A 317 -12.10 30.69 3.63
CA ASP A 317 -13.28 29.85 3.89
C ASP A 317 -12.97 28.66 4.81
N VAL A 318 -11.68 28.36 5.05
CA VAL A 318 -11.30 27.23 5.91
C VAL A 318 -11.71 27.47 7.35
N ARG A 319 -12.35 26.47 7.94
CA ARG A 319 -12.65 26.42 9.37
C ARG A 319 -11.88 25.28 10.03
N TRP A 320 -11.15 25.61 11.09
CA TRP A 320 -10.37 24.63 11.85
C TRP A 320 -11.11 24.19 13.10
N PHE A 321 -11.48 22.92 13.14
CA PHE A 321 -12.08 22.26 14.29
C PHE A 321 -11.02 21.50 15.08
N THR A 322 -11.20 21.37 16.40
CA THR A 322 -10.20 20.78 17.28
C THR A 322 -10.83 19.68 18.13
N SER A 323 -10.20 18.51 18.17
CA SER A 323 -10.53 17.45 19.12
C SER A 323 -9.56 17.55 20.30
N LEU A 324 -10.08 17.91 21.48
CA LEU A 324 -9.26 18.13 22.68
C LEU A 324 -8.72 16.85 23.32
N LYS A 325 -9.29 15.69 22.99
CA LYS A 325 -8.70 14.41 23.40
C LYS A 325 -7.62 14.04 22.39
N ASN A 326 -6.38 13.97 22.85
CA ASN A 326 -5.33 13.41 22.03
C ASN A 326 -5.68 11.95 21.69
N HIS A 327 -5.70 11.67 20.41
CA HIS A 327 -5.97 10.37 19.83
C HIS A 327 -5.08 10.21 18.61
N TYR A 328 -4.78 8.96 18.29
CA TYR A 328 -4.06 8.63 17.07
C TYR A 328 -5.08 8.21 16.03
N TRP A 329 -5.02 8.91 14.91
CA TRP A 329 -5.89 8.66 13.77
C TRP A 329 -5.56 7.29 13.13
N GLY A 330 -6.53 6.74 12.42
CA GLY A 330 -6.38 5.61 11.50
C GLY A 330 -6.99 5.96 10.15
N HIS A 331 -7.00 5.02 9.20
CA HIS A 331 -7.46 5.34 7.84
C HIS A 331 -8.97 5.64 7.80
N VAL A 332 -9.36 6.54 6.90
CA VAL A 332 -10.78 6.92 6.72
C VAL A 332 -11.47 5.84 5.88
N SER A 333 -12.52 5.23 6.43
CA SER A 333 -13.37 4.27 5.71
C SER A 333 -14.26 4.99 4.72
N ASN A 334 -15.05 5.96 5.22
CA ASN A 334 -15.91 6.79 4.40
C ASN A 334 -16.32 8.07 5.15
N HIS A 335 -17.01 8.96 4.45
CA HIS A 335 -17.41 10.27 4.91
C HIS A 335 -18.60 10.78 4.09
N PHE A 336 -19.52 11.51 4.72
CA PHE A 336 -20.74 11.98 4.07
C PHE A 336 -21.40 13.11 4.87
N GLU A 337 -22.35 13.81 4.26
CA GLU A 337 -23.22 14.76 4.96
C GLU A 337 -24.53 14.08 5.35
N GLY A 338 -24.96 14.28 6.59
CA GLY A 338 -26.27 13.84 7.05
C GLY A 338 -27.39 14.80 6.68
N ASN A 339 -28.63 14.34 6.83
CA ASN A 339 -29.82 15.19 6.64
C ASN A 339 -29.91 16.36 7.64
N ASP A 340 -29.11 16.33 8.70
CA ASP A 340 -28.95 17.41 9.68
C ASP A 340 -27.92 18.47 9.27
N GLY A 341 -27.35 18.37 8.06
CA GLY A 341 -26.34 19.30 7.54
C GLY A 341 -24.94 19.11 8.15
N CYS A 342 -24.75 18.10 8.99
CA CYS A 342 -23.47 17.81 9.60
C CYS A 342 -22.63 16.85 8.74
N ILE A 343 -21.32 17.00 8.85
CA ILE A 343 -20.32 16.12 8.23
C ILE A 343 -20.05 14.94 9.16
N TYR A 344 -20.05 13.74 8.61
CA TYR A 344 -19.70 12.50 9.30
C TYR A 344 -18.42 11.90 8.69
N ILE A 345 -17.52 11.43 9.54
CA ILE A 345 -16.26 10.79 9.14
C ILE A 345 -16.09 9.51 9.94
N ASP A 346 -16.02 8.38 9.23
CA ASP A 346 -15.86 7.06 9.82
C ASP A 346 -14.44 6.56 9.64
N THR A 347 -13.80 6.15 10.74
CA THR A 347 -12.37 5.80 10.76
C THR A 347 -12.05 4.89 11.95
N PHE A 348 -10.92 4.20 11.90
CA PHE A 348 -10.35 3.60 13.11
C PHE A 348 -9.64 4.67 13.94
N LEU A 349 -9.90 4.68 15.24
CA LEU A 349 -9.29 5.58 16.21
C LEU A 349 -8.48 4.80 17.22
N HIS A 350 -7.20 5.09 17.30
CA HIS A 350 -6.25 4.39 18.17
C HIS A 350 -5.99 5.15 19.46
N ASP A 351 -5.83 4.36 20.52
CA ASP A 351 -5.46 4.83 21.86
C ASP A 351 -3.97 5.17 22.02
N THR A 352 -3.12 4.68 21.11
CA THR A 352 -1.69 4.97 21.00
C THR A 352 -1.29 5.09 19.53
N ASP A 353 -0.08 5.58 19.26
CA ASP A 353 0.47 5.59 17.90
C ASP A 353 0.56 4.15 17.37
N ALA A 354 -0.28 3.85 16.39
CA ALA A 354 -0.38 2.53 15.79
C ALA A 354 0.73 2.24 14.78
N LEU A 355 1.34 3.29 14.23
CA LEU A 355 2.42 3.16 13.26
C LEU A 355 3.76 2.98 13.97
N GLY A 356 3.97 3.68 15.08
CA GLY A 356 5.13 3.50 15.98
C GLY A 356 6.47 3.89 15.33
N VAL A 357 6.43 4.72 14.28
CA VAL A 357 7.60 5.10 13.46
C VAL A 357 8.17 6.46 13.86
N PHE A 358 7.40 7.30 14.55
CA PHE A 358 7.83 8.65 14.93
C PHE A 358 8.14 8.73 16.43
N PRO A 359 9.35 9.16 16.83
CA PRO A 359 9.69 9.28 18.24
C PRO A 359 8.87 10.39 18.90
N THR A 360 8.67 10.27 20.21
CA THR A 360 7.99 11.31 21.01
C THR A 360 8.87 12.55 21.24
N GLN A 361 8.23 13.71 21.36
CA GLN A 361 8.85 14.93 21.87
C GLN A 361 9.23 14.83 23.35
N HIS A 362 8.51 13.98 24.09
CA HIS A 362 8.61 13.81 25.54
C HIS A 362 8.98 12.37 25.92
N PRO A 363 10.22 11.92 25.62
CA PRO A 363 10.66 10.56 25.93
C PRO A 363 10.64 10.25 27.44
N GLU A 364 10.73 11.27 28.29
CA GLU A 364 10.61 11.16 29.74
C GLU A 364 9.21 10.73 30.22
N LEU A 365 8.19 10.89 29.38
CA LEU A 365 6.80 10.51 29.67
C LEU A 365 6.46 9.10 29.17
N GLU A 366 7.36 8.48 28.40
CA GLU A 366 7.20 7.09 27.99
C GLU A 366 7.38 6.19 29.22
N SER A 367 6.32 5.50 29.64
CA SER A 367 6.46 4.54 30.72
C SER A 367 7.42 3.42 30.28
N ALA A 368 8.32 2.99 31.18
CA ALA A 368 9.18 1.83 30.98
C ALA A 368 8.41 0.51 30.74
N HIS A 369 7.07 0.53 30.83
CA HIS A 369 6.16 -0.61 30.72
C HIS A 369 5.24 -0.62 29.49
N ASN A 370 5.36 0.30 28.51
CA ASN A 370 5.09 0.00 27.09
C ASN A 370 5.08 1.22 26.15
N PRO A 371 5.69 1.06 24.96
CA PRO A 371 4.92 1.14 23.70
C PRO A 371 5.08 -0.06 22.73
N GLY A 372 5.73 -1.17 23.13
CA GLY A 372 6.07 -2.29 22.22
C GLY A 372 5.45 -3.66 22.51
N GLN A 373 4.72 -3.86 23.62
CA GLN A 373 4.24 -5.19 24.05
C GLN A 373 2.72 -5.39 24.00
N ARG A 374 1.89 -4.34 23.88
CA ARG A 374 0.47 -4.53 23.54
C ARG A 374 0.18 -3.94 22.16
N PRO A 375 -0.46 -4.69 21.25
CA PRO A 375 -0.88 -4.14 19.97
C PRO A 375 -1.83 -2.93 20.18
N PRO A 376 -1.74 -1.89 19.32
CA PRO A 376 -2.62 -0.73 19.40
C PRO A 376 -4.10 -1.16 19.26
N VAL A 377 -4.98 -0.54 20.03
CA VAL A 377 -6.42 -0.83 19.98
C VAL A 377 -7.10 0.26 19.15
N GLY A 378 -7.33 -0.04 17.87
CA GLY A 378 -8.10 0.82 16.96
C GLY A 378 -9.58 0.49 17.01
N LYS A 379 -10.42 1.39 17.52
CA LYS A 379 -11.89 1.22 17.49
C LYS A 379 -12.47 1.91 16.26
N PHE A 380 -13.50 1.33 15.65
CA PHE A 380 -14.19 1.98 14.54
C PHE A 380 -15.16 3.03 15.09
N VAL A 381 -14.97 4.29 14.73
CA VAL A 381 -15.71 5.43 15.27
C VAL A 381 -16.26 6.34 14.18
N ARG A 382 -17.26 7.13 14.54
CA ARG A 382 -17.88 8.18 13.72
C ARG A 382 -17.69 9.54 14.37
N PHE A 383 -16.91 10.41 13.74
CA PHE A 383 -16.86 11.83 14.07
C PHE A 383 -18.09 12.54 13.48
N LYS A 384 -18.52 13.60 14.16
CA LYS A 384 -19.55 14.53 13.69
C LYS A 384 -18.99 15.94 13.76
N ILE A 385 -19.05 16.67 12.65
CA ILE A 385 -18.67 18.09 12.57
C ILE A 385 -19.86 18.86 12.03
N ASP A 386 -20.35 19.84 12.78
CA ASP A 386 -21.30 20.82 12.27
C ASP A 386 -20.47 21.98 11.65
N PRO A 387 -20.47 22.12 10.31
CA PRO A 387 -19.67 23.15 9.64
C PRO A 387 -20.17 24.57 9.91
N THR A 388 -21.29 24.75 10.63
CA THR A 388 -21.89 26.02 11.01
C THR A 388 -21.84 26.30 12.52
N ALA A 389 -21.32 25.37 13.34
CA ALA A 389 -21.28 25.51 14.79
C ALA A 389 -20.61 26.81 15.27
N GLU A 390 -21.07 27.37 16.38
CA GLU A 390 -20.46 28.57 16.99
C GLU A 390 -19.09 28.28 17.61
N THR A 391 -18.91 27.07 18.14
CA THR A 391 -17.64 26.57 18.66
C THR A 391 -16.95 25.66 17.65
N THR A 392 -15.62 25.67 17.65
CA THR A 392 -14.78 24.77 16.85
C THR A 392 -14.29 23.56 17.63
N GLU A 393 -14.62 23.47 18.92
CA GLU A 393 -14.35 22.28 19.72
C GLU A 393 -15.28 21.13 19.33
N MET A 394 -14.70 19.97 19.02
CA MET A 394 -15.43 18.78 18.61
C MET A 394 -15.81 17.91 19.80
N GLU A 395 -17.04 17.41 19.78
CA GLU A 395 -17.47 16.35 20.66
C GLU A 395 -16.68 15.05 20.41
N PRO A 396 -16.50 14.18 21.43
CA PRO A 396 -15.92 12.86 21.25
C PRO A 396 -16.69 12.04 20.20
N PRO A 397 -16.00 11.26 19.35
CA PRO A 397 -16.66 10.49 18.31
C PRO A 397 -17.48 9.34 18.91
N LYS A 398 -18.53 8.95 18.19
CA LYS A 398 -19.37 7.80 18.56
C LYS A 398 -18.63 6.51 18.19
N ILE A 399 -18.51 5.57 19.12
CA ILE A 399 -18.02 4.23 18.82
C ILE A 399 -19.09 3.48 18.02
N ILE A 400 -18.71 2.99 16.84
CA ILE A 400 -19.55 2.17 15.96
C ILE A 400 -19.22 0.68 16.16
N SER A 401 -17.94 0.36 16.32
CA SER A 401 -17.48 -0.97 16.70
C SER A 401 -16.28 -0.88 17.64
N ASP A 402 -16.27 -1.70 18.68
CA ASP A 402 -15.16 -1.80 19.64
C ASP A 402 -14.16 -2.93 19.28
N VAL A 403 -14.40 -3.65 18.18
CA VAL A 403 -13.49 -4.66 17.65
C VAL A 403 -12.23 -3.98 17.11
N ALA A 404 -11.07 -4.39 17.63
CA ALA A 404 -9.79 -3.80 17.29
C ALA A 404 -9.44 -4.03 15.81
N GLY A 405 -9.20 -2.94 15.07
CA GLY A 405 -8.82 -2.98 13.66
C GLY A 405 -8.17 -1.71 13.10
N GLU A 406 -7.91 -1.74 11.80
CA GLU A 406 -7.35 -0.67 10.96
C GLU A 406 -7.60 -0.98 9.47
N MET A 407 -6.90 -0.27 8.58
CA MET A 407 -6.96 -0.38 7.12
C MET A 407 -8.40 -0.27 6.65
N ALA A 408 -9.07 0.77 7.12
CA ALA A 408 -10.50 0.97 6.96
C ALA A 408 -10.86 1.15 5.48
N ARG A 409 -11.89 0.43 5.03
CA ARG A 409 -12.41 0.47 3.65
C ARG A 409 -13.93 0.44 3.66
N CYS A 410 -14.52 0.76 2.52
CA CYS A 410 -15.95 0.57 2.26
C CYS A 410 -16.14 0.03 0.84
N ASP A 411 -17.38 -0.09 0.40
CA ASP A 411 -17.68 -0.23 -1.02
C ASP A 411 -17.40 1.11 -1.71
N ASP A 412 -16.34 1.17 -2.53
CA ASP A 412 -15.86 2.44 -3.12
C ASP A 412 -16.95 3.15 -3.96
N ARG A 413 -18.01 2.46 -4.40
CA ARG A 413 -19.20 3.04 -5.08
C ARG A 413 -20.04 3.95 -4.16
N TYR A 414 -19.78 3.90 -2.86
CA TYR A 414 -20.42 4.70 -1.81
C TYR A 414 -19.47 5.71 -1.17
N THR A 415 -18.24 5.84 -1.68
CA THR A 415 -17.34 6.93 -1.27
C THR A 415 -18.04 8.27 -1.39
N THR A 416 -17.87 9.14 -0.40
CA THR A 416 -18.52 10.46 -0.28
C THR A 416 -20.02 10.44 0.04
N LYS A 417 -20.63 9.26 0.21
CA LYS A 417 -22.08 9.08 0.39
C LYS A 417 -22.43 8.29 1.66
N PRO A 418 -23.67 8.43 2.17
CA PRO A 418 -24.15 7.57 3.25
C PRO A 418 -24.05 6.09 2.87
N TYR A 419 -23.64 5.28 3.83
CA TYR A 419 -23.32 3.86 3.65
C TYR A 419 -23.54 3.10 4.97
N ASN A 420 -23.63 1.78 4.89
CA ASN A 420 -23.90 0.89 6.03
C ASN A 420 -22.82 -0.17 6.24
N HIS A 421 -21.86 -0.33 5.34
CA HIS A 421 -20.87 -1.40 5.41
C HIS A 421 -19.43 -0.91 5.33
N ALA A 422 -18.66 -1.18 6.37
CA ALA A 422 -17.22 -0.96 6.39
C ALA A 422 -16.45 -2.29 6.48
N PHE A 423 -15.23 -2.27 5.98
CA PHE A 423 -14.29 -3.38 6.05
C PHE A 423 -12.97 -2.92 6.66
N GLY A 424 -12.16 -3.84 7.16
CA GLY A 424 -10.84 -3.52 7.67
C GLY A 424 -10.00 -4.75 7.99
N SER A 425 -8.75 -4.53 8.35
CA SER A 425 -7.89 -5.54 8.98
C SER A 425 -8.13 -5.50 10.50
N GLY A 426 -8.13 -6.66 11.14
CA GLY A 426 -8.43 -6.80 12.57
C GLY A 426 -7.55 -7.84 13.25
N GLY A 427 -7.82 -8.07 14.53
CA GLY A 427 -7.03 -9.00 15.35
C GLY A 427 -5.56 -8.62 15.37
N PRO A 428 -5.20 -7.42 15.88
CA PRO A 428 -3.83 -6.95 15.88
C PRO A 428 -2.93 -7.87 16.72
N THR A 429 -1.75 -8.19 16.19
CA THR A 429 -0.72 -9.04 16.81
C THR A 429 0.63 -8.34 16.71
N PRO A 430 1.67 -8.79 17.44
CA PRO A 430 3.03 -8.27 17.26
C PRO A 430 3.61 -8.43 15.84
N ARG A 431 2.99 -9.27 14.99
CA ARG A 431 3.41 -9.51 13.60
C ARG A 431 2.60 -8.71 12.57
N GLY A 432 1.57 -7.96 12.99
CA GLY A 432 0.58 -7.31 12.14
C GLY A 432 -0.85 -7.80 12.43
N PHE A 433 -1.78 -7.58 11.50
CA PHE A 433 -3.19 -7.98 11.65
C PHE A 433 -3.41 -9.46 11.30
N GLY A 434 -4.16 -10.20 12.10
CA GLY A 434 -4.45 -11.63 11.90
C GLY A 434 -5.85 -11.94 11.35
N ALA A 435 -6.68 -10.92 11.10
CA ALA A 435 -8.06 -11.12 10.71
C ALA A 435 -8.60 -10.05 9.76
N VAL A 436 -9.70 -10.34 9.08
CA VAL A 436 -10.47 -9.39 8.25
C VAL A 436 -11.80 -9.10 8.93
N LEU A 437 -12.20 -7.84 8.97
CA LEU A 437 -13.42 -7.34 9.59
C LEU A 437 -14.45 -6.96 8.54
N HIS A 438 -15.73 -7.25 8.84
CA HIS A 438 -16.89 -6.68 8.17
C HIS A 438 -17.79 -6.06 9.23
N ILE A 439 -17.96 -4.74 9.18
CA ILE A 439 -18.74 -3.94 10.11
C ILE A 439 -20.04 -3.57 9.40
N ASP A 440 -21.16 -4.11 9.88
CA ASP A 440 -22.50 -3.71 9.48
C ASP A 440 -23.00 -2.65 10.45
N ILE A 441 -22.93 -1.39 10.01
CA ILE A 441 -23.22 -0.19 10.79
C ILE A 441 -24.71 -0.11 11.13
N ALA A 442 -25.58 -0.49 10.19
CA ALA A 442 -27.02 -0.46 10.38
C ALA A 442 -27.50 -1.55 11.34
N ALA A 443 -26.96 -2.77 11.22
CA ALA A 443 -27.27 -3.87 12.12
C ALA A 443 -26.55 -3.74 13.48
N GLY A 444 -25.51 -2.92 13.58
CA GLY A 444 -24.69 -2.78 14.78
C GLY A 444 -23.87 -4.04 15.07
N THR A 445 -23.41 -4.74 14.03
CA THR A 445 -22.65 -6.00 14.18
C THR A 445 -21.29 -5.90 13.52
N THR A 446 -20.30 -6.64 14.04
CA THR A 446 -19.00 -6.82 13.40
C THR A 446 -18.70 -8.30 13.30
N LYS A 447 -18.52 -8.78 12.07
CA LYS A 447 -18.07 -10.14 11.77
C LYS A 447 -16.57 -10.11 11.53
N MET A 448 -15.92 -11.24 11.81
CA MET A 448 -14.47 -11.37 11.64
C MET A 448 -14.12 -12.74 11.06
N TRP A 449 -13.30 -12.75 10.03
CA TRP A 449 -12.58 -13.95 9.58
C TRP A 449 -11.17 -13.94 10.16
N ASN A 450 -10.84 -14.92 11.00
CA ASN A 450 -9.51 -15.10 11.54
C ASN A 450 -8.68 -16.00 10.61
N ALA A 451 -7.53 -15.51 10.15
CA ALA A 451 -6.67 -16.23 9.22
C ALA A 451 -5.84 -17.36 9.87
N GLY A 452 -5.89 -17.46 11.20
CA GLY A 452 -5.10 -18.39 12.00
C GLY A 452 -3.89 -17.71 12.67
N PRO A 453 -3.23 -18.41 13.60
CA PRO A 453 -2.20 -17.80 14.45
C PRO A 453 -0.95 -17.36 13.68
N ASP A 454 -0.63 -18.03 12.57
CA ASP A 454 0.61 -17.83 11.79
C ASP A 454 0.37 -17.21 10.42
N VAL A 455 -0.78 -16.55 10.23
CA VAL A 455 -1.07 -15.81 9.00
C VAL A 455 -1.37 -14.37 9.37
N THR A 456 -0.70 -13.43 8.71
CA THR A 456 -1.06 -12.02 8.77
C THR A 456 -1.76 -11.59 7.49
N VAL A 457 -2.77 -10.74 7.62
CA VAL A 457 -3.52 -10.16 6.52
C VAL A 457 -3.10 -8.70 6.33
N GLY A 458 -3.19 -8.22 5.10
CA GLY A 458 -3.09 -6.79 4.81
C GLY A 458 -4.47 -6.13 4.68
N GLU A 459 -4.48 -4.89 4.18
CA GLU A 459 -5.70 -4.17 3.83
C GLU A 459 -6.60 -5.00 2.88
N PRO A 460 -7.89 -5.19 3.23
CA PRO A 460 -8.86 -5.81 2.33
C PRO A 460 -9.33 -4.84 1.25
N CYS A 461 -9.56 -5.31 0.02
CA CYS A 461 -10.11 -4.49 -1.05
C CYS A 461 -11.44 -5.07 -1.53
N PHE A 462 -12.49 -4.24 -1.57
CA PHE A 462 -13.83 -4.67 -1.99
C PHE A 462 -13.92 -4.80 -3.52
N VAL A 463 -14.55 -5.88 -3.97
CA VAL A 463 -14.85 -6.17 -5.37
C VAL A 463 -16.36 -6.41 -5.49
N PRO A 464 -17.12 -5.54 -6.18
CA PRO A 464 -18.56 -5.73 -6.30
C PRO A 464 -18.88 -6.99 -7.12
N ARG A 465 -19.95 -7.71 -6.75
CA ARG A 465 -20.39 -8.93 -7.47
C ARG A 465 -20.79 -8.63 -8.91
N SER A 466 -21.42 -7.48 -9.11
CA SER A 466 -21.81 -6.90 -10.39
C SER A 466 -21.90 -5.38 -10.24
N ALA A 467 -21.92 -4.64 -11.34
CA ALA A 467 -21.97 -3.17 -11.30
C ALA A 467 -23.20 -2.64 -10.53
N ASP A 468 -24.31 -3.37 -10.63
CA ASP A 468 -25.62 -3.09 -10.04
C ASP A 468 -25.90 -3.85 -8.72
N ALA A 469 -24.93 -4.64 -8.22
CA ALA A 469 -25.06 -5.32 -6.94
C ALA A 469 -25.35 -4.31 -5.82
N PRO A 470 -26.19 -4.65 -4.82
CA PRO A 470 -26.38 -3.82 -3.63
C PRO A 470 -25.05 -3.44 -2.95
N GLU A 471 -25.10 -2.44 -2.07
CA GLU A 471 -23.97 -2.06 -1.21
C GLU A 471 -23.35 -3.30 -0.57
N ALA A 472 -22.03 -3.42 -0.66
CA ALA A 472 -21.25 -4.50 -0.05
C ALA A 472 -21.60 -5.93 -0.50
N ASP A 473 -22.44 -6.14 -1.53
CA ASP A 473 -22.63 -7.45 -2.13
C ASP A 473 -21.50 -7.74 -3.15
N GLY A 474 -20.58 -8.62 -2.76
CA GLY A 474 -19.37 -8.87 -3.53
C GLY A 474 -18.39 -9.75 -2.79
N PHE A 475 -17.12 -9.38 -2.93
CA PHE A 475 -16.00 -10.11 -2.38
C PHE A 475 -14.96 -9.16 -1.79
N LEU A 476 -14.12 -9.69 -0.90
CA LEU A 476 -12.90 -9.03 -0.46
C LEU A 476 -11.70 -9.79 -1.03
N VAL A 477 -10.80 -9.07 -1.70
CA VAL A 477 -9.48 -9.59 -2.06
C VAL A 477 -8.46 -9.10 -1.04
N VAL A 478 -7.70 -10.02 -0.45
CA VAL A 478 -6.81 -9.69 0.68
C VAL A 478 -5.46 -10.38 0.49
N SER A 479 -4.40 -9.60 0.52
CA SER A 479 -3.03 -10.13 0.53
C SER A 479 -2.71 -10.69 1.92
N CYS A 480 -2.22 -11.92 1.98
CA CYS A 480 -1.87 -12.62 3.22
C CYS A 480 -0.43 -13.13 3.17
N ARG A 481 0.22 -13.17 4.32
CA ARG A 481 1.58 -13.72 4.50
C ARG A 481 1.52 -14.84 5.51
N ASP A 482 1.94 -16.02 5.09
CA ASP A 482 2.05 -17.20 5.93
C ASP A 482 3.44 -17.23 6.57
N HIS A 483 3.49 -17.16 7.90
CA HIS A 483 4.73 -17.13 8.68
C HIS A 483 5.37 -18.50 8.86
N THR A 484 4.63 -19.59 8.64
CA THR A 484 5.14 -20.95 8.68
C THR A 484 5.85 -21.31 7.38
N THR A 485 5.23 -21.02 6.23
CA THR A 485 5.80 -21.34 4.91
C THR A 485 6.62 -20.21 4.31
N THR A 486 6.51 -19.00 4.86
CA THR A 486 7.04 -17.74 4.31
C THR A 486 6.45 -17.35 2.95
N LEU A 487 5.34 -17.94 2.53
CA LEU A 487 4.73 -17.68 1.23
C LEU A 487 3.71 -16.54 1.28
N GLY A 488 3.64 -15.79 0.18
CA GLY A 488 2.58 -14.83 -0.09
C GLY A 488 1.34 -15.51 -0.67
N ASN A 489 0.16 -15.05 -0.25
CA ASN A 489 -1.12 -15.53 -0.74
C ASN A 489 -2.05 -14.35 -1.06
N LEU A 490 -2.98 -14.54 -1.99
CA LEU A 490 -4.16 -13.71 -2.15
C LEU A 490 -5.38 -14.55 -1.78
N VAL A 491 -6.18 -14.09 -0.82
CA VAL A 491 -7.42 -14.75 -0.43
C VAL A 491 -8.62 -13.98 -0.95
N ILE A 492 -9.69 -14.70 -1.31
CA ILE A 492 -10.97 -14.15 -1.73
C ILE A 492 -12.03 -14.58 -0.72
N LEU A 493 -12.66 -13.62 -0.06
CA LEU A 493 -13.76 -13.83 0.90
C LEU A 493 -15.08 -13.36 0.27
N ASP A 494 -16.17 -14.10 0.47
CA ASP A 494 -17.50 -13.66 0.06
C ASP A 494 -18.12 -12.78 1.17
N THR A 495 -18.54 -11.56 0.84
CA THR A 495 -19.02 -10.60 1.84
C THR A 495 -20.37 -10.99 2.44
N ARG A 496 -21.12 -11.90 1.81
CA ARG A 496 -22.36 -12.45 2.38
C ARG A 496 -22.12 -13.15 3.70
N ASP A 497 -20.99 -13.83 3.82
CA ASP A 497 -20.51 -14.39 5.08
C ASP A 497 -18.99 -14.59 5.08
N ILE A 498 -18.25 -13.57 5.52
CA ILE A 498 -16.80 -13.69 5.65
C ILE A 498 -16.38 -14.75 6.66
N THR A 499 -17.25 -15.10 7.62
CA THR A 499 -16.90 -16.05 8.70
C THR A 499 -16.80 -17.49 8.22
N ALA A 500 -17.38 -17.80 7.05
CA ALA A 500 -17.23 -19.09 6.37
C ALA A 500 -15.81 -19.34 5.85
N GLY A 501 -14.97 -18.29 5.81
CA GLY A 501 -13.61 -18.36 5.30
C GLY A 501 -13.51 -18.14 3.79
N PRO A 502 -12.30 -18.30 3.21
CA PRO A 502 -12.05 -17.97 1.82
C PRO A 502 -12.75 -18.95 0.86
N VAL A 503 -13.39 -18.41 -0.17
CA VAL A 503 -13.89 -19.20 -1.32
C VAL A 503 -12.76 -19.61 -2.26
N SER A 504 -11.65 -18.87 -2.23
CA SER A 504 -10.44 -19.17 -2.99
C SER A 504 -9.19 -18.64 -2.30
N ILE A 505 -8.09 -19.39 -2.42
CA ILE A 505 -6.74 -19.01 -2.01
C ILE A 505 -5.81 -19.16 -3.21
N ILE A 506 -5.14 -18.08 -3.59
CA ILE A 506 -4.14 -18.05 -4.65
C ILE A 506 -2.77 -17.99 -3.99
N GLN A 507 -1.95 -19.01 -4.19
CA GLN A 507 -0.65 -19.15 -3.53
C GLN A 507 0.48 -18.75 -4.48
N LEU A 508 1.40 -17.92 -3.99
CA LEU A 508 2.65 -17.64 -4.67
C LEU A 508 3.74 -18.61 -4.22
N PRO A 509 4.69 -18.96 -5.10
CA PRO A 509 5.84 -19.80 -4.77
C PRO A 509 6.95 -19.02 -4.03
N PHE A 510 6.69 -17.78 -3.59
CA PHE A 510 7.65 -16.94 -2.88
C PHE A 510 6.98 -16.00 -1.88
N ARG A 511 7.80 -15.41 -1.01
CA ARG A 511 7.37 -14.38 -0.04
C ARG A 511 7.00 -13.08 -0.74
N ILE A 512 6.00 -12.39 -0.20
CA ILE A 512 5.72 -10.98 -0.47
C ILE A 512 5.82 -10.21 0.84
N ARG A 513 6.33 -8.99 0.79
CA ARG A 513 6.45 -8.14 1.98
C ARG A 513 5.11 -7.55 2.39
N GLU A 514 5.08 -6.98 3.59
CA GLU A 514 4.01 -6.11 4.03
C GLU A 514 3.71 -5.03 2.97
N GLY A 515 2.42 -4.87 2.69
CA GLY A 515 1.94 -3.86 1.77
C GLY A 515 1.24 -2.74 2.51
N VAL A 516 1.12 -1.59 1.85
CA VAL A 516 0.31 -0.47 2.34
C VAL A 516 -1.06 -0.55 1.64
N HIS A 517 -1.41 0.42 0.80
CA HIS A 517 -2.74 0.44 0.17
C HIS A 517 -2.79 -0.22 -1.21
N GLY A 518 -3.97 -0.71 -1.56
CA GLY A 518 -4.27 -1.27 -2.88
C GLY A 518 -5.69 -0.98 -3.37
N ASN A 519 -5.92 -1.16 -4.67
CA ASN A 519 -7.22 -0.99 -5.29
C ASN A 519 -7.51 -2.06 -6.33
N TRP A 520 -8.80 -2.35 -6.48
CA TRP A 520 -9.34 -3.17 -7.54
C TRP A 520 -9.67 -2.31 -8.75
N VAL A 521 -9.28 -2.77 -9.94
CA VAL A 521 -9.66 -2.15 -11.21
C VAL A 521 -10.40 -3.20 -12.06
N PRO A 522 -11.69 -3.00 -12.34
CA PRO A 522 -12.49 -4.01 -13.04
C PRO A 522 -12.11 -4.14 -14.52
N ALA A 523 -12.46 -5.30 -15.08
CA ALA A 523 -12.85 -5.53 -16.47
C ALA A 523 -12.78 -4.32 -17.41
N SER A 524 -13.92 -3.65 -17.30
CA SER A 524 -14.50 -2.61 -18.13
C SER A 524 -13.75 -1.30 -18.13
N ASP A 525 -12.91 -1.05 -17.12
CA ASP A 525 -12.28 0.26 -16.95
C ASP A 525 -11.07 0.44 -17.86
N PHE A 526 -10.51 -0.67 -18.33
CA PHE A 526 -9.43 -0.67 -19.30
C PHE A 526 -10.00 -0.47 -20.70
N ALA A 527 -9.52 0.56 -21.42
CA ALA A 527 -9.86 0.73 -22.83
C ALA A 527 -9.35 -0.44 -23.69
N SER A 528 -8.18 -0.97 -23.32
CA SER A 528 -7.58 -2.18 -23.86
C SER A 528 -6.68 -2.79 -22.80
N ARG A 529 -6.59 -4.12 -22.74
CA ARG A 529 -5.67 -4.84 -21.84
C ARG A 529 -4.61 -5.56 -22.65
N LYS A 530 -3.35 -5.36 -22.30
CA LYS A 530 -2.27 -6.26 -22.71
C LYS A 530 -2.13 -7.39 -21.69
N PRO A 531 -1.50 -8.51 -22.04
CA PRO A 531 -1.20 -9.54 -21.05
C PRO A 531 -0.36 -8.98 -19.91
N LEU A 532 -0.67 -9.38 -18.66
CA LEU A 532 0.08 -8.92 -17.50
C LEU A 532 1.49 -9.52 -17.49
N VAL A 533 1.65 -10.74 -17.98
CA VAL A 533 2.90 -11.52 -17.97
C VAL A 533 3.28 -11.91 -19.40
N ASP A 534 4.52 -12.37 -19.60
CA ASP A 534 4.96 -12.77 -20.92
C ASP A 534 4.24 -14.04 -21.42
N TYR A 535 3.42 -13.88 -22.45
CA TYR A 535 2.79 -14.96 -23.20
C TYR A 535 3.36 -15.07 -24.62
N ALA A 536 4.65 -14.72 -24.81
CA ALA A 536 5.32 -14.85 -26.11
C ALA A 536 5.05 -16.21 -26.76
N GLY A 537 4.57 -16.17 -28.01
CA GLY A 537 4.18 -17.35 -28.77
C GLY A 537 2.69 -17.71 -28.68
N VAL A 538 1.93 -17.17 -27.73
CA VAL A 538 0.46 -17.34 -27.67
C VAL A 538 -0.21 -16.35 -28.62
N THR A 539 -0.61 -16.82 -29.79
CA THR A 539 -1.23 -15.99 -30.83
C THR A 539 -2.75 -15.88 -30.62
N PRO A 540 -3.40 -14.86 -31.22
CA PRO A 540 -4.87 -14.79 -31.24
C PRO A 540 -5.54 -16.02 -31.87
N SER A 541 -4.89 -16.70 -32.83
CA SER A 541 -5.40 -17.94 -33.42
C SER A 541 -5.38 -19.09 -32.41
N LEU A 542 -4.31 -19.22 -31.61
CA LEU A 542 -4.22 -20.21 -30.54
C LEU A 542 -5.27 -19.93 -29.45
N LEU A 543 -5.47 -18.67 -29.04
CA LEU A 543 -6.52 -18.32 -28.08
C LEU A 543 -7.92 -18.62 -28.61
N LYS A 544 -8.18 -18.43 -29.91
CA LYS A 544 -9.46 -18.78 -30.53
C LYS A 544 -9.67 -20.30 -30.61
N GLU A 545 -8.61 -21.06 -30.85
CA GLU A 545 -8.67 -22.53 -30.96
C GLU A 545 -8.82 -23.21 -29.59
N PHE A 546 -8.03 -22.78 -28.60
CA PHE A 546 -7.94 -23.43 -27.29
C PHE A 546 -8.73 -22.72 -26.17
N GLY A 547 -9.27 -21.53 -26.45
CA GLY A 547 -9.96 -20.68 -25.47
C GLY A 547 -9.00 -19.88 -24.59
N THR A 548 -9.57 -19.05 -23.70
CA THR A 548 -8.82 -18.18 -22.77
C THR A 548 -8.33 -18.87 -21.51
N GLY A 549 -8.51 -20.21 -21.41
CA GLY A 549 -8.17 -21.01 -20.24
C GLY A 549 -9.04 -20.66 -19.02
N ALA A 550 -10.02 -21.50 -18.68
CA ALA A 550 -10.48 -21.58 -17.30
C ALA A 550 -9.62 -22.66 -16.62
N PRO A 551 -9.02 -22.42 -15.44
CA PRO A 551 -8.24 -23.45 -14.80
C PRO A 551 -9.17 -24.53 -14.27
N PHE A 552 -8.77 -25.79 -14.43
CA PHE A 552 -9.31 -26.87 -13.61
C PHE A 552 -8.82 -26.61 -12.16
N PRO A 553 -9.71 -26.55 -11.15
CA PRO A 553 -9.31 -26.37 -9.76
C PRO A 553 -8.22 -27.37 -9.36
N TYR A 554 -7.22 -26.94 -8.59
CA TYR A 554 -6.08 -27.81 -8.21
C TYR A 554 -6.53 -29.11 -7.50
N ASN A 555 -7.70 -29.09 -6.84
CA ASN A 555 -8.28 -30.25 -6.19
C ASN A 555 -8.74 -31.35 -7.17
N ASP A 556 -8.96 -31.03 -8.45
CA ASP A 556 -9.38 -32.00 -9.48
C ASP A 556 -8.19 -32.70 -10.17
N LEU A 557 -6.95 -32.24 -9.96
CA LEU A 557 -5.75 -32.88 -10.49
C LEU A 557 -5.42 -34.20 -9.76
N ALA A 558 -5.94 -34.41 -8.54
CA ALA A 558 -5.70 -35.62 -7.76
C ALA A 558 -6.55 -36.84 -8.19
N THR A 559 -7.46 -36.71 -9.16
CA THR A 559 -8.37 -37.81 -9.56
C THR A 559 -8.05 -38.46 -10.91
N ARG A 560 -7.06 -37.94 -11.67
CA ARG A 560 -6.54 -38.70 -12.81
C ARG A 560 -5.58 -39.76 -12.29
N ALA A 561 -6.09 -40.98 -12.16
CA ALA A 561 -5.26 -42.17 -12.00
C ALA A 561 -4.16 -42.15 -13.07
N VAL A 562 -2.93 -41.90 -12.64
CA VAL A 562 -1.75 -42.12 -13.46
C VAL A 562 -1.75 -43.62 -13.76
N LYS A 563 -2.19 -43.98 -14.97
CA LYS A 563 -1.95 -45.34 -15.47
C LYS A 563 -0.45 -45.49 -15.60
N MET A 564 0.17 -46.15 -14.62
CA MET A 564 1.51 -46.69 -14.80
C MET A 564 1.48 -47.59 -16.04
N ARG A 565 2.35 -47.29 -17.01
CA ARG A 565 2.78 -48.24 -18.02
C ARG A 565 4.24 -48.55 -17.78
#